data_AF-A0A958J3J8-F1
#
_entry.id   AF-A0A958J3J8-F1
#
_cell.length_a   1.000
_cell.length_b   1.000
_cell.length_c   1.000
_cell.angle_alpha   90.00
_cell.angle_beta   90.00
_cell.angle_gamma   90.00
#
_symmetry.space_group_name_H-M   'P 1'
#
loop_
_entity.id
_entity.type
_entity.pdbx_description
1 polymer ?
#
loop_
_entity_poly.entity_id
_entity_poly.type
_entity_poly.pdbx_seq_one_letter_code
_entity_poly.pdbx_strand_id
1 'polypeptide(L)'
;MAIFSKVNILSCKRYSELASMKQDIPLSGWDRLFFVFHHAICLVCRRFNRQLELIDQALQTGEEMHDSRIQLSTEARDRILRTLESE
;
A
#
# COMPACT_ATOMS: atom_id res chain seq x y z
N MET A 1 8.37 -30.40 3.20
CA MET A 1 9.27 -29.39 2.61
C MET A 1 8.98 -29.37 1.11
N ALA A 2 8.95 -28.18 0.49
CA ALA A 2 8.73 -27.90 -0.94
C ALA A 2 7.28 -27.93 -1.49
N ILE A 3 6.54 -26.83 -1.26
CA ILE A 3 5.52 -26.32 -2.22
C ILE A 3 5.94 -24.91 -2.64
N PHE A 4 7.20 -24.77 -3.04
CA PHE A 4 7.75 -23.56 -3.66
C PHE A 4 8.06 -23.89 -5.12
N SER A 5 7.04 -23.95 -5.97
CA SER A 5 7.32 -23.87 -7.41
C SER A 5 6.09 -23.39 -8.15
N LYS A 6 6.15 -22.09 -8.51
CA LYS A 6 5.41 -21.46 -9.61
C LYS A 6 3.89 -21.62 -9.58
N VAL A 7 3.20 -20.80 -8.79
CA VAL A 7 1.81 -20.46 -9.16
C VAL A 7 1.86 -19.35 -10.20
N ASN A 8 1.61 -19.74 -11.45
CA ASN A 8 1.99 -19.10 -12.71
C ASN A 8 1.17 -17.84 -13.09
N ILE A 9 0.50 -17.20 -12.13
CA ILE A 9 -0.36 -16.02 -12.36
C ILE A 9 0.25 -14.75 -11.76
N LEU A 10 0.97 -14.87 -10.63
CA LEU A 10 1.63 -13.77 -9.95
C LEU A 10 2.79 -14.33 -9.12
N SER A 11 4.00 -13.78 -9.25
CA SER A 11 5.13 -14.20 -8.42
C SER A 11 5.01 -13.62 -7.01
N CYS A 12 5.59 -14.30 -6.00
CA CYS A 12 5.60 -13.76 -4.63
C CYS A 12 6.27 -12.37 -4.56
N LYS A 13 7.28 -12.11 -5.40
CA LYS A 13 7.92 -10.80 -5.52
C LYS A 13 6.94 -9.75 -6.04
N ARG A 14 6.23 -10.04 -7.13
CA ARG A 14 5.24 -9.11 -7.68
C ARG A 14 4.07 -8.90 -6.71
N TYR A 15 3.68 -9.96 -6.00
CA TYR A 15 2.72 -9.86 -4.91
C TYR A 15 3.18 -8.88 -3.82
N SER A 16 4.44 -8.98 -3.36
CA SER A 16 4.94 -8.06 -2.33
C SER A 16 4.98 -6.60 -2.80
N GLU A 17 5.32 -6.37 -4.07
CA GLU A 17 5.27 -5.03 -4.68
C GLU A 17 3.83 -4.48 -4.69
N LEU A 18 2.86 -5.28 -5.14
CA LEU A 18 1.45 -4.88 -5.15
C LEU A 18 0.88 -4.70 -3.75
N ALA A 19 1.28 -5.53 -2.78
CA ALA A 19 0.86 -5.43 -1.38
C ALA A 19 1.34 -4.13 -0.73
N SER A 20 2.58 -3.72 -1.03
CA SER A 20 3.12 -2.43 -0.60
C SER A 20 2.37 -1.28 -1.27
N MET A 21 2.23 -1.32 -2.59
CA MET A 21 1.54 -0.29 -3.36
C MET A 21 0.09 -0.09 -2.92
N LYS A 22 -0.60 -1.18 -2.54
CA LYS A 22 -1.97 -1.14 -2.02
C LYS A 22 -2.13 -0.28 -0.75
N GLN A 23 -1.06 -0.12 0.05
CA GLN A 23 -1.09 0.72 1.25
C GLN A 23 -1.24 2.20 0.88
N ASP A 24 -0.63 2.62 -0.23
CA ASP A 24 -0.65 4.01 -0.66
C ASP A 24 -1.82 4.30 -1.61
N ILE A 25 -2.11 3.38 -2.54
CA ILE A 25 -3.13 3.55 -3.59
C ILE A 25 -3.95 2.28 -3.80
N PRO A 26 -5.27 2.38 -4.09
CA PRO A 26 -6.09 1.22 -4.34
C PRO A 26 -5.67 0.50 -5.63
N LEU A 27 -5.56 -0.83 -5.57
CA LEU A 27 -5.33 -1.67 -6.75
C LEU A 27 -6.58 -1.71 -7.64
N SER A 28 -6.40 -1.52 -8.95
CA SER A 28 -7.47 -1.57 -9.95
C SER A 28 -7.25 -2.72 -10.97
N GLY A 29 -8.33 -3.13 -11.63
CA GLY A 29 -8.28 -4.09 -12.74
C GLY A 29 -7.74 -5.49 -12.40
N TRP A 30 -6.95 -6.04 -13.31
CA TRP A 30 -6.42 -7.41 -13.23
C TRP A 30 -5.46 -7.62 -12.06
N ASP A 31 -4.71 -6.58 -11.66
CA ASP A 31 -3.78 -6.66 -10.54
C ASP A 31 -4.51 -6.95 -9.22
N ARG A 32 -5.69 -6.37 -9.03
CA ARG A 32 -6.54 -6.68 -7.87
C ARG A 32 -6.99 -8.15 -7.86
N LEU A 33 -7.38 -8.70 -9.01
CA LEU A 33 -7.84 -10.07 -9.11
C LEU A 33 -6.70 -11.06 -8.83
N PHE A 34 -5.55 -10.87 -9.46
CA PHE A 34 -4.37 -11.72 -9.26
C PHE A 34 -3.83 -11.63 -7.83
N PHE A 35 -3.90 -10.45 -7.23
CA PHE A 35 -3.57 -10.24 -5.82
C PHE A 35 -4.45 -11.09 -4.89
N VAL A 36 -5.78 -11.02 -5.05
CA VAL A 36 -6.73 -11.79 -4.22
C VAL A 36 -6.50 -13.29 -4.36
N PHE A 37 -6.30 -13.77 -5.60
CA PHE A 37 -6.03 -15.18 -5.86
C PHE A 37 -4.72 -15.64 -5.18
N HIS A 38 -3.61 -14.94 -5.41
CA HIS A 38 -2.32 -15.30 -4.83
C HIS A 38 -2.34 -15.22 -3.29
N HIS A 39 -3.03 -14.23 -2.73
CA HIS A 39 -3.21 -14.09 -1.27
C HIS A 39 -3.95 -15.30 -0.65
N ALA A 40 -4.94 -15.86 -1.35
CA ALA A 40 -5.71 -17.00 -0.84
C ALA A 40 -4.88 -18.29 -0.72
N ILE A 41 -3.99 -18.52 -1.70
CA ILE A 41 -3.26 -19.79 -1.86
C ILE A 41 -1.85 -19.78 -1.25
N CYS A 42 -1.22 -18.60 -1.12
CA CYS A 42 0.17 -18.49 -0.66
C CYS A 42 0.22 -18.05 0.79
N LEU A 43 0.50 -19.00 1.69
CA LEU A 43 0.58 -18.75 3.13
C LEU A 43 1.64 -17.70 3.50
N VAL A 44 2.78 -17.69 2.80
CA VAL A 44 3.88 -16.74 3.05
C VAL A 44 3.43 -15.31 2.72
N CYS A 45 2.86 -15.11 1.54
CA CYS A 45 2.33 -13.82 1.09
C CYS A 45 1.19 -13.31 1.97
N ARG A 46 0.32 -14.21 2.45
CA ARG A 46 -0.73 -13.86 3.42
C ARG A 46 -0.17 -13.37 4.76
N ARG A 47 0.87 -14.04 5.28
CA ARG A 47 1.56 -13.60 6.51
C ARG A 47 2.22 -12.24 6.31
N PHE A 48 2.91 -12.05 5.20
CA PHE A 48 3.52 -10.77 4.85
C PHE A 48 2.49 -9.64 4.79
N ASN A 49 1.37 -9.84 4.08
CA ASN A 49 0.32 -8.82 3.99
C ASN A 49 -0.27 -8.47 5.37
N ARG A 50 -0.44 -9.45 6.26
CA ARG A 50 -0.86 -9.19 7.64
C ARG A 50 0.15 -8.34 8.41
N GLN A 51 1.45 -8.50 8.17
CA GLN A 51 2.47 -7.65 8.79
C GLN A 51 2.37 -6.20 8.30
N LEU A 52 2.13 -5.99 7.00
CA LEU A 52 1.91 -4.65 6.46
C LEU A 52 0.67 -3.99 7.06
N GLU A 53 -0.44 -4.71 7.16
CA GLU A 53 -1.68 -4.20 7.76
C GLU A 53 -1.49 -3.80 9.24
N LEU A 54 -0.65 -4.53 9.99
CA LEU A 54 -0.33 -4.15 11.37
C LEU A 54 0.50 -2.87 11.45
N ILE A 55 1.43 -2.67 10.50
CA ILE A 55 2.23 -1.44 10.43
C ILE A 55 1.31 -0.25 10.10
N ASP A 56 0.46 -0.40 9.09
CA ASP A 56 -0.50 0.63 8.69
C ASP A 56 -1.44 1.02 9.83
N GLN A 57 -2.01 0.04 10.54
CA GLN A 57 -2.84 0.30 11.73
C GLN A 57 -2.10 1.04 12.83
N ALA A 58 -0.83 0.69 13.08
CA ALA A 58 -0.02 1.37 14.08
C ALA A 58 0.27 2.83 13.70
N LEU A 59 0.46 3.10 12.40
CA LEU A 59 0.65 4.47 11.88
C LEU A 59 -0.65 5.29 11.99
N GLN A 60 -1.80 4.73 11.59
CA GLN A 60 -3.10 5.39 11.70
C GLN A 60 -3.49 5.70 13.15
N THR A 61 -3.17 4.80 14.08
CA THR A 61 -3.39 5.05 15.53
C THR A 61 -2.53 6.21 16.04
N GLY A 62 -1.39 6.48 15.41
CA GLY A 62 -0.56 7.65 15.69
C GLY A 62 -1.07 8.94 15.03
N GLU A 63 -1.76 8.86 13.89
CA GLU A 63 -2.34 10.01 13.18
C GLU A 63 -3.55 10.64 13.89
N GLU A 64 -4.20 9.94 14.83
CA GLU A 64 -5.20 10.56 15.71
C GLU A 64 -4.61 11.68 16.58
N MET A 65 -3.27 11.77 16.69
CA MET A 65 -2.57 13.00 17.08
C MET A 65 -2.47 13.97 15.89
N HIS A 66 -3.60 14.34 15.29
CA HIS A 66 -3.67 15.45 14.34
C HIS A 66 -3.39 16.75 15.12
N ASP A 67 -2.12 17.02 15.39
CA ASP A 67 -1.69 18.27 15.99
C ASP A 67 -2.06 19.37 14.99
N SER A 68 -3.09 20.14 15.31
CA SER A 68 -3.56 21.26 14.48
C SER A 68 -2.48 22.32 14.24
N ARG A 69 -1.31 22.21 14.90
CA ARG A 69 -0.10 23.01 14.64
C ARG A 69 0.73 22.51 13.46
N ILE A 70 0.59 21.26 13.03
CA ILE A 70 1.26 20.71 11.84
C ILE A 70 0.42 21.08 10.61
N GLN A 71 0.49 22.35 10.24
CA GLN A 71 -0.10 22.86 9.00
C GLN A 71 1.01 23.38 8.10
N LEU A 72 0.80 23.30 6.79
CA LEU A 72 1.63 24.02 5.84
C LEU A 72 1.52 25.53 6.14
N SER A 73 2.64 26.24 6.04
CA SER A 73 2.57 27.70 6.00
C SER A 73 1.73 28.13 4.80
N THR A 74 1.05 29.28 4.92
CA THR A 74 0.28 29.87 3.81
C THR A 74 1.12 29.98 2.55
N GLU A 75 2.39 30.41 2.68
CA GLU A 75 3.32 30.51 1.57
C GLU A 75 3.65 29.15 0.92
N ALA A 76 3.84 28.09 1.72
CA ALA A 76 4.08 26.75 1.20
C ALA A 76 2.83 26.21 0.47
N ARG A 77 1.64 26.44 1.02
CA ARG A 77 0.36 26.06 0.41
C ARG A 77 0.14 26.77 -0.92
N ASP A 78 0.34 28.08 -0.98
CA ASP A 78 0.14 28.88 -2.20
C ASP A 78 1.14 28.50 -3.31
N ARG A 79 2.37 28.12 -2.93
CA ARG A 79 3.36 27.60 -3.87
C ARG A 79 2.90 26.29 -4.51
N ILE A 80 2.36 25.36 -3.72
CA ILE A 80 1.86 24.06 -4.20
C ILE A 80 0.66 24.27 -5.14
N LEU A 81 -0.31 25.11 -4.75
CA LEU A 81 -1.52 25.36 -5.56
C LEU A 81 -1.18 25.93 -6.94
N ARG A 82 -0.28 26.92 -7.01
CA ARG A 82 0.14 27.51 -8.29
C ARG A 82 0.76 26.50 -9.25
N THR A 83 1.50 25.51 -8.73
CA THR A 83 2.07 24.45 -9.58
C THR A 83 0.98 23.53 -10.13
N LEU A 84 0.01 23.14 -9.30
CA LEU A 84 -1.09 22.27 -9.72
C LEU A 84 -2.03 22.94 -10.73
N GLU A 85 -2.23 24.26 -10.65
CA GLU A 85 -3.04 25.03 -11.61
C GLU A 85 -2.35 25.25 -12.97
N SER A 86 -1.03 25.01 -13.04
CA SER A 86 -0.24 25.21 -14.26
C SER A 86 -0.04 23.94 -15.10
N GLU A 87 -0.57 22.80 -14.64
CA GLU A 87 -0.64 21.51 -15.36
C GLU A 87 -1.99 21.32 -16.06
#